data_AF-A0A9E3MU63-F1
#
_entry.id   AF-A0A9E3MU63-F1
#
_cell.length_a   1.000
_cell.length_b   1.000
_cell.length_c   1.000
_cell.angle_alpha   90.00
_cell.angle_beta   90.00
_cell.angle_gamma   90.00
#
_symmetry.space_group_name_H-M   'P 1'
#
loop_
_entity.id
_entity.type
_entity.pdbx_description
1 polymer ?
#
loop_
_entity_poly.entity_id
_entity_poly.type
_entity_poly.pdbx_seq_one_letter_code
_entity_poly.pdbx_strand_id
1 'polypeptide(L)'
;MSSKDLSRTAYDHLWMHFTRMSSYENSPVPTIVRGEGTYIYDDKGKRYLDGLAGLFVVQAGHGRTELAEAAFKQAQDLAFFPVWS
;
A
#
# COMPACT_ATOMS: atom_id res chain seq x y z
N MET A 1 12.93 9.63 -4.27
CA MET A 1 11.96 10.74 -4.25
C MET A 1 11.70 11.11 -2.81
N SER A 2 11.61 12.41 -2.49
CA SER A 2 11.24 12.86 -1.14
C SER A 2 9.77 12.55 -0.85
N SER A 3 9.38 12.53 0.43
CA SER A 3 7.97 12.43 0.87
C SER A 3 7.07 13.47 0.18
N LYS A 4 7.54 14.72 0.06
CA LYS A 4 6.80 15.79 -0.62
C LYS A 4 6.61 15.50 -2.11
N ASP A 5 7.60 14.87 -2.73
CA ASP A 5 7.55 14.54 -4.15
C ASP A 5 6.50 13.45 -4.41
N LEU A 6 6.41 12.44 -3.54
CA LEU A 6 5.41 11.37 -3.63
C LEU A 6 3.99 11.92 -3.47
N SER A 7 3.78 12.77 -2.45
CA SER A 7 2.48 13.38 -2.17
C SER A 7 1.98 14.23 -3.35
N ARG A 8 2.87 15.03 -3.96
CA ARG A 8 2.53 15.86 -5.12
C ARG A 8 2.25 15.01 -6.36
N THR A 9 3.09 14.02 -6.63
CA THR A 9 2.91 13.09 -7.76
C THR A 9 1.58 12.35 -7.67
N ALA A 10 1.19 11.91 -6.46
CA ALA A 10 -0.11 11.28 -6.24
C ALA A 10 -1.26 12.25 -6.52
N TYR A 11 -1.19 13.50 -6.05
CA TYR A 11 -2.21 14.50 -6.33
C TYR A 11 -2.38 14.78 -7.83
N ASP A 12 -1.26 14.92 -8.56
CA ASP A 12 -1.28 15.28 -9.99
C ASP A 12 -1.70 14.11 -10.91
N HIS A 13 -1.51 12.86 -10.48
CA HIS A 13 -1.57 11.70 -11.38
C HIS A 13 -2.39 10.50 -10.88
N LEU A 14 -2.86 10.47 -9.64
CA LEU A 14 -3.66 9.36 -9.10
C LEU A 14 -5.12 9.75 -8.91
N TRP A 15 -6.04 9.05 -9.60
CA TRP A 15 -7.46 9.14 -9.30
C TRP A 15 -7.81 8.23 -8.12
N MET A 16 -7.99 8.80 -6.93
CA MET A 16 -8.13 8.03 -5.69
C MET A 16 -9.54 7.45 -5.50
N HIS A 17 -9.60 6.18 -5.06
CA HIS A 17 -10.85 5.50 -4.73
C HIS A 17 -11.56 6.17 -3.54
N PHE A 18 -12.90 6.29 -3.61
CA PHE A 18 -13.76 6.86 -2.56
C PHE A 18 -13.26 8.19 -1.94
N THR A 19 -12.54 8.99 -2.71
CA THR A 19 -11.86 10.18 -2.22
C THR A 19 -12.35 11.43 -2.93
N ARG A 20 -12.66 12.48 -2.17
CA ARG A 20 -12.89 13.81 -2.73
C ARG A 20 -11.54 14.43 -3.10
N MET A 21 -11.19 14.44 -4.38
CA MET A 21 -9.89 14.91 -4.88
C MET A 21 -9.52 16.34 -4.41
N SER A 22 -10.50 17.25 -4.34
CA SER A 22 -10.26 18.63 -3.90
C SER A 22 -9.76 18.74 -2.45
N SER A 23 -9.96 17.73 -1.61
CA SER A 23 -9.48 17.73 -0.21
C SER A 23 -7.95 17.80 -0.11
N TYR A 24 -7.23 17.43 -1.18
CA TYR A 24 -5.78 17.40 -1.24
C TYR A 24 -5.17 18.52 -2.10
N GLU A 25 -5.97 19.49 -2.53
CA GLU A 25 -5.45 20.66 -3.27
C GLU A 25 -4.47 21.48 -2.42
N ASN A 26 -4.78 21.63 -1.13
CA ASN A 26 -3.98 22.38 -0.16
C ASN A 26 -3.50 21.52 1.03
N SER A 27 -3.61 20.20 0.91
CA SER A 27 -3.22 19.24 1.95
C SER A 27 -2.44 18.09 1.34
N PRO A 28 -1.43 17.53 2.03
CA PRO A 28 -0.69 16.40 1.49
C PRO A 28 -1.58 15.15 1.39
N VAL A 29 -1.44 14.42 0.29
CA VAL A 29 -1.92 13.03 0.19
C VAL A 29 -1.15 12.16 1.19
N PRO A 30 -1.83 11.46 2.13
CA PRO A 30 -1.17 10.56 3.07
C PRO A 30 -0.46 9.42 2.35
N THR A 31 0.79 9.14 2.75
CA THR A 31 1.61 8.08 2.14
C THR A 31 2.04 7.09 3.22
N ILE A 32 1.59 5.85 3.11
CA ILE A 32 1.97 4.73 4.00
C ILE A 32 3.11 3.95 3.34
N VAL A 33 4.23 3.77 4.05
CA VAL A 33 5.47 3.22 3.47
C VAL A 33 5.93 1.90 4.08
N ARG A 34 5.37 1.52 5.24
CA ARG A 34 5.74 0.28 5.93
C ARG A 34 4.57 -0.26 6.74
N GLY A 35 4.53 -1.58 6.92
CA GLY A 35 3.67 -2.24 7.90
C GLY A 35 4.40 -3.38 8.60
N GLU A 36 3.99 -3.66 9.84
CA GLU A 36 4.54 -4.71 10.69
C GLU A 36 3.48 -5.17 11.70
N GLY A 37 3.07 -6.45 11.61
CA GLY A 37 2.00 -6.98 12.46
C GLY A 37 0.71 -6.19 12.27
N THR A 38 0.17 -5.63 13.35
CA THR A 38 -1.05 -4.81 13.33
C THR A 38 -0.78 -3.31 13.13
N TYR A 39 0.45 -2.91 12.80
CA TYR A 39 0.82 -1.50 12.65
C TYR A 39 1.21 -1.14 11.22
N ILE A 40 0.92 0.11 10.86
CA ILE A 40 1.40 0.77 9.63
C ILE A 40 2.12 2.07 9.96
N TYR A 41 2.96 2.53 9.04
CA TYR A 41 3.83 3.69 9.23
C TYR A 41 3.73 4.61 8.01
N ASP A 42 3.54 5.91 8.27
CA ASP A 42 3.63 6.90 7.20
C ASP A 42 5.08 7.25 6.85
N ASP A 43 5.24 7.98 5.75
CA ASP A 43 6.51 8.48 5.25
C ASP A 43 7.23 9.48 6.19
N LYS A 44 6.56 9.92 7.26
CA LYS A 44 7.13 10.74 8.34
C LYS A 44 7.52 9.91 9.57
N GLY A 45 7.38 8.58 9.49
CA GLY A 45 7.72 7.64 10.55
C GLY A 45 6.66 7.53 11.66
N LYS A 46 5.50 8.19 11.52
CA LYS A 46 4.42 8.05 12.51
C LYS A 46 3.80 6.67 12.38
N ARG A 47 3.64 6.00 13.52
CA ARG A 47 3.04 4.67 13.66
C ARG A 47 1.54 4.77 13.93
N TYR A 48 0.77 3.92 13.29
CA TYR A 48 -0.68 3.80 13.44
C TYR A 48 -1.05 2.34 13.72
N LEU A 49 -1.97 2.12 14.67
CA LEU A 49 -2.65 0.84 14.79
C LEU A 49 -3.63 0.70 13.63
N ASP A 50 -3.47 -0.35 12.83
CA ASP A 50 -4.40 -0.70 11.78
C ASP A 50 -5.55 -1.54 12.36
N GLY A 51 -6.57 -0.85 12.88
CA GLY A 51 -7.74 -1.47 13.47
C GLY A 51 -8.71 -2.11 12.46
N LEU A 52 -8.47 -1.95 11.16
CA LEU A 52 -9.34 -2.45 10.10
C LEU A 52 -8.70 -3.56 9.26
N ALA A 53 -7.44 -3.92 9.53
CA ALA A 53 -6.65 -4.79 8.67
C ALA A 53 -6.68 -4.29 7.20
N GLY A 54 -6.36 -3.01 7.01
CA GLY A 54 -6.49 -2.27 5.76
C GLY A 54 -7.96 -1.99 5.46
N LEU A 55 -8.48 -2.67 4.44
CA LEU A 55 -9.92 -2.69 4.14
C LEU A 55 -10.47 -4.10 4.40
N PHE A 56 -10.28 -4.61 5.62
CA PHE A 56 -10.72 -5.95 6.06
C PHE A 56 -10.01 -7.13 5.39
N VAL A 57 -8.81 -6.92 4.82
CA VAL A 57 -8.12 -7.91 3.97
C VAL A 57 -6.77 -8.40 4.51
N VAL A 58 -6.20 -7.76 5.53
CA VAL A 58 -4.84 -8.09 6.05
C VAL A 58 -4.91 -8.92 7.33
N GLN A 59 -5.61 -10.05 7.30
CA GLN A 59 -5.90 -10.86 8.50
C GLN A 59 -4.65 -11.46 9.16
N ALA A 60 -3.62 -11.79 8.38
CA ALA A 60 -2.34 -12.31 8.87
C ALA A 60 -1.38 -11.22 9.40
N GLY A 61 -1.81 -9.94 9.37
CA GLY A 61 -0.97 -8.79 9.65
C GLY A 61 -0.01 -8.40 8.52
N HIS A 62 0.59 -7.22 8.63
CA HIS A 62 1.52 -6.65 7.66
C HIS A 62 2.94 -7.21 7.83
N GLY A 63 3.73 -7.18 6.74
CA GLY A 63 5.16 -7.49 6.78
C GLY A 63 5.50 -8.98 6.89
N ARG A 64 4.64 -9.88 6.39
CA ARG A 64 4.86 -11.34 6.45
C ARG A 64 5.81 -11.79 5.34
N THR A 65 7.11 -11.87 5.65
CA THR A 65 8.16 -12.26 4.69
C THR A 65 7.88 -13.61 4.02
N GLU A 66 7.33 -14.58 4.75
CA GLU A 66 6.94 -15.90 4.21
C GLU A 66 6.02 -15.79 2.98
N LEU A 67 5.02 -14.89 3.02
CA LEU A 67 4.11 -14.67 1.89
C LEU A 67 4.82 -14.04 0.69
N ALA A 68 5.74 -13.10 0.95
CA ALA A 68 6.52 -12.45 -0.08
C ALA A 68 7.48 -13.44 -0.77
N GLU A 69 8.13 -14.31 -0.01
CA GLU A 69 9.01 -15.36 -0.54
C GLU A 69 8.24 -16.40 -1.36
N ALA A 70 7.05 -16.81 -0.91
CA ALA A 70 6.19 -17.73 -1.65
C ALA A 70 5.76 -17.13 -3.00
N ALA A 71 5.32 -15.86 -3.01
CA ALA A 71 4.95 -15.14 -4.23
C ALA A 71 6.15 -14.96 -5.17
N PHE A 72 7.33 -14.62 -4.63
CA PHE A 72 8.57 -14.47 -5.41
C PHE A 72 8.94 -15.78 -6.13
N LYS A 73 9.00 -16.90 -5.40
CA LYS A 73 9.34 -18.21 -5.98
C LYS A 73 8.38 -18.59 -7.10
N GLN A 74 7.07 -18.47 -6.86
CA GLN A 74 6.07 -18.81 -7.88
C GLN A 74 6.15 -17.88 -9.10
N ALA A 75 6.42 -16.59 -8.92
CA ALA A 75 6.55 -15.64 -10.02
C ALA A 75 7.79 -15.91 -10.90
N GLN A 76 8.87 -16.48 -10.32
CA GLN A 76 10.04 -16.93 -11.09
C GLN A 76 9.72 -18.13 -11.99
N ASP A 77 8.91 -19.07 -11.49
CA ASP A 77 8.56 -20.29 -12.22
C ASP A 77 7.44 -20.03 -13.25
N LEU A 78 6.34 -19.42 -12.80
CA LEU A 78 5.18 -19.10 -13.63
C LEU A 78 4.32 -18.02 -12.97
N ALA A 79 4.48 -16.77 -13.40
CA ALA A 79 3.69 -15.65 -12.89
C ALA A 79 2.22 -15.68 -13.35
N PHE A 80 1.95 -16.16 -14.57
CA PHE A 80 0.60 -16.20 -15.12
C PHE A 80 0.52 -17.22 -16.27
N PHE A 81 -0.60 -17.95 -16.33
CA PHE A 81 -0.99 -18.76 -17.47
C PHE A 81 -2.52 -18.79 -17.57
N PRO A 82 -3.13 -18.57 -18.75
CA PRO A 82 -4.57 -18.69 -18.91
C PRO A 82 -5.00 -20.17 -18.95
N VAL A 83 -6.12 -20.51 -18.32
CA VAL A 83 -6.69 -21.88 -18.33
C VAL A 83 -7.84 -22.01 -19.34
N TRP A 84 -7.60 -21.63 -20.59
CA TRP A 84 -8.63 -21.70 -21.63
C TRP A 84 -8.62 -23.07 -22.32
N SER A 85 -9.82 -23.54 -22.67
CA SER A 85 -10.06 -24.70 -23.56
C SER A 85 -10.29 -24.24 -24.99
#